data_AF-A0A3C1PWB4-F1
#
_entry.id   AF-A0A3C1PWB4-F1
#
_cell.length_a   1.000
_cell.length_b   1.000
_cell.length_c   1.000
_cell.angle_alpha   90.00
_cell.angle_beta   90.00
_cell.angle_gamma   90.00
#
_symmetry.space_group_name_H-M   'P 1'
#
loop_
_entity.id
_entity.type
_entity.pdbx_description
1 polymer ?
#
loop_
_entity_poly.entity_id
_entity_poly.type
_entity_poly.pdbx_seq_one_letter_code
_entity_poly.pdbx_strand_id
1 'polypeptide(L)'
;MLPLVRSQRACVERIRAAVRWAKGMVVLVGAPGQGKTVIVDVLISKGPVNPLRLEGEFLGDRTDVILRMAGLAGLRPEGANIDMLGRLQSKKFPSPEYGVPEVIVDDAHNLQDDVLQLFHELTVGAYGRRWSILFVGEDQLVSRLQSLKPLPCLPSIVRLPLWDQQDLEQAVKDLQSYAEVSDLASRVLKQYASQPKQLLRAINETERKDLTKSRVGRTYRRRKGSRFSTAWLVAAGMVFVTVLGVFVFAQMGADHDVANTKTIVPLAPNNN
;
A
#
# COMPACT_ATOMS: atom_id res chain seq x y z
N MET A 1 -3.53 -12.51 0.14
CA MET A 1 -4.34 -11.27 0.16
C MET A 1 -5.69 -11.60 0.76
N LEU A 2 -6.24 -10.72 1.61
CA LEU A 2 -7.58 -10.94 2.15
C LEU A 2 -8.62 -10.73 1.04
N PRO A 3 -9.64 -11.60 0.94
CA PRO A 3 -10.72 -11.43 -0.03
C PRO A 3 -11.51 -10.15 0.26
N LEU A 4 -11.92 -9.43 -0.80
CA LEU A 4 -12.76 -8.24 -0.66
C LEU A 4 -14.13 -8.62 -0.07
N VAL A 5 -14.47 -7.96 1.04
CA VAL A 5 -15.82 -7.99 1.62
C VAL A 5 -16.80 -7.20 0.75
N ARG A 6 -18.11 -7.42 0.96
CA ARG A 6 -19.18 -6.78 0.18
C ARG A 6 -19.02 -5.27 0.07
N SER A 7 -18.78 -4.59 1.19
CA SER A 7 -18.67 -3.13 1.21
C SER A 7 -17.51 -2.61 0.37
N GLN A 8 -16.36 -3.29 0.39
CA GLN A 8 -15.21 -2.94 -0.43
C GLN A 8 -15.45 -3.23 -1.92
N ARG A 9 -16.17 -4.30 -2.28
CA ARG A 9 -16.59 -4.55 -3.68
C ARG A 9 -17.50 -3.44 -4.20
N ALA A 10 -18.45 -2.99 -3.38
CA ALA A 10 -19.32 -1.87 -3.73
C ALA A 10 -18.49 -0.58 -3.95
N CYS A 11 -17.46 -0.34 -3.14
CA CYS A 11 -16.53 0.78 -3.35
C CYS A 11 -15.78 0.69 -4.68
N VAL A 12 -15.28 -0.49 -5.07
CA VAL A 12 -14.63 -0.68 -6.38
C VAL A 12 -15.57 -0.27 -7.52
N GLU A 13 -16.84 -0.70 -7.48
CA GLU A 13 -17.82 -0.34 -8.52
C GLU A 13 -18.18 1.15 -8.50
N ARG A 14 -18.25 1.79 -7.32
CA ARG A 14 -18.42 3.25 -7.23
C ARG A 14 -17.24 4.00 -7.83
N ILE A 15 -16.00 3.55 -7.60
CA ILE A 15 -14.81 4.16 -8.21
C ILE A 15 -14.88 4.01 -9.73
N ARG A 16 -15.20 2.81 -10.23
CA ARG A 16 -15.35 2.56 -11.68
C ARG A 16 -16.39 3.47 -12.31
N ALA A 17 -17.55 3.60 -11.67
CA ALA A 17 -18.60 4.50 -12.12
C ALA A 17 -18.12 5.96 -12.09
N ALA A 18 -17.51 6.41 -10.99
CA ALA A 18 -16.99 7.76 -10.86
C ALA A 18 -15.95 8.08 -11.95
N VAL A 19 -15.02 7.16 -12.22
CA VAL A 19 -14.02 7.31 -13.28
C VAL A 19 -14.67 7.45 -14.66
N ARG A 20 -15.65 6.60 -14.98
CA ARG A 20 -16.36 6.64 -16.28
C ARG A 20 -17.12 7.95 -16.49
N TRP A 21 -17.80 8.43 -15.44
CA TRP A 21 -18.72 9.56 -15.54
C TRP A 21 -18.05 10.91 -15.30
N ALA A 22 -17.14 11.00 -14.33
CA ALA A 22 -16.50 12.27 -13.97
C ALA A 22 -15.47 12.72 -15.01
N LYS A 23 -14.87 11.79 -15.78
CA LYS A 23 -13.82 12.06 -16.78
C LYS A 23 -12.76 13.05 -16.27
N GLY A 24 -12.33 12.87 -15.02
CA GLY A 24 -11.52 13.82 -14.28
C GLY A 24 -11.02 13.26 -12.95
N MET A 25 -11.11 14.05 -11.88
CA MET A 25 -10.56 13.70 -10.56
C MET A 25 -11.54 12.90 -9.70
N VAL A 26 -11.11 11.73 -9.25
CA VAL A 26 -11.80 10.88 -8.27
C VAL A 26 -10.94 10.78 -7.01
N VAL A 27 -11.58 10.79 -5.84
CA VAL A 27 -10.88 10.74 -4.55
C VAL A 27 -11.45 9.59 -3.72
N LEU A 28 -10.62 8.60 -3.41
CA LEU A 28 -10.91 7.52 -2.47
C LEU A 28 -10.36 7.89 -1.08
N VAL A 29 -11.26 8.06 -0.12
CA VAL A 29 -10.89 8.34 1.28
C VAL A 29 -11.43 7.29 2.23
N GLY A 30 -10.67 7.07 3.30
CA GLY A 30 -11.02 6.18 4.39
C GLY A 30 -9.95 6.22 5.48
N ALA A 31 -10.27 5.70 6.66
CA ALA A 31 -9.32 5.66 7.77
C ALA A 31 -8.10 4.74 7.45
N PRO A 32 -6.98 4.91 8.17
CA PRO A 32 -5.85 3.98 8.11
C PRO A 32 -6.28 2.53 8.34
N GLY A 33 -5.80 1.62 7.51
CA GLY A 33 -6.09 0.19 7.65
C GLY A 33 -7.46 -0.29 7.18
N GLN A 34 -8.27 0.56 6.53
CA GLN A 34 -9.56 0.19 5.92
C GLN A 34 -9.48 -0.64 4.63
N GLY A 35 -8.27 -0.89 4.13
CA GLY A 35 -8.06 -1.68 2.91
C GLY A 35 -8.15 -0.87 1.62
N LYS A 36 -7.85 0.45 1.65
CA LYS A 36 -7.69 1.30 0.46
C LYS A 36 -6.78 0.65 -0.60
N THR A 37 -5.60 0.18 -0.17
CA THR A 37 -4.64 -0.51 -1.05
C THR A 37 -5.22 -1.76 -1.70
N VAL A 38 -5.99 -2.58 -0.95
CA VAL A 38 -6.62 -3.79 -1.48
C VAL A 38 -7.66 -3.45 -2.56
N ILE A 39 -8.40 -2.36 -2.38
CA ILE A 39 -9.36 -1.87 -3.38
C ILE A 39 -8.65 -1.43 -4.65
N VAL A 40 -7.54 -0.68 -4.52
CA VAL A 40 -6.71 -0.22 -5.64
C VAL A 40 -6.13 -1.42 -6.40
N ASP A 41 -5.56 -2.39 -5.71
CA ASP A 41 -4.96 -3.58 -6.33
C ASP A 41 -6.02 -4.41 -7.10
N VAL A 42 -7.26 -4.49 -6.57
CA VAL A 42 -8.36 -5.16 -7.28
C VAL A 42 -8.88 -4.34 -8.47
N LEU A 43 -8.90 -3.01 -8.35
CA LEU A 43 -9.26 -2.12 -9.45
C LEU A 43 -8.32 -2.33 -10.65
N ILE A 44 -7.02 -2.43 -10.40
CA ILE A 44 -5.98 -2.62 -11.42
C ILE A 44 -6.00 -4.04 -11.97
N SER A 45 -5.97 -5.07 -11.11
CA SER A 45 -5.87 -6.48 -11.54
C SER A 45 -7.05 -6.97 -12.38
N LYS A 46 -8.21 -6.34 -12.25
CA LYS A 46 -9.40 -6.64 -13.06
C LYS A 46 -9.57 -5.68 -14.25
N GLY A 47 -8.65 -4.76 -14.46
CA GLY A 47 -8.65 -3.81 -15.56
C GLY A 47 -7.84 -4.32 -16.75
N PRO A 48 -8.20 -3.99 -18.00
CA PRO A 48 -7.35 -4.27 -19.16
C PRO A 48 -6.15 -3.31 -19.29
N VAL A 49 -5.94 -2.45 -18.28
CA VAL A 49 -5.13 -1.24 -18.36
C VAL A 49 -4.26 -1.14 -17.12
N ASN A 50 -2.97 -0.84 -17.31
CA ASN A 50 -2.06 -0.56 -16.22
C ASN A 50 -1.92 0.96 -16.03
N PRO A 51 -2.44 1.55 -14.95
CA PRO A 51 -2.28 2.97 -14.66
C PRO A 51 -0.86 3.31 -14.22
N LEU A 52 -0.48 4.58 -14.33
CA LEU A 52 0.70 5.10 -13.64
C LEU A 52 0.41 5.18 -12.14
N ARG A 53 1.17 4.44 -11.34
CA ARG A 53 1.04 4.45 -9.88
C ARG A 53 2.15 5.31 -9.27
N LEU A 54 1.74 6.28 -8.46
CA LEU A 54 2.62 7.18 -7.75
C LEU A 54 2.34 7.08 -6.24
N GLU A 55 3.37 7.30 -5.44
CA GLU A 55 3.28 7.30 -3.98
C GLU A 55 3.52 8.73 -3.48
N GLY A 56 2.48 9.35 -2.94
CA GLY A 56 2.46 10.75 -2.55
C GLY A 56 3.49 11.12 -1.48
N GLU A 57 3.90 10.15 -0.66
CA GLU A 57 4.99 10.31 0.33
C GLU A 57 6.34 10.64 -0.31
N PHE A 58 6.57 10.23 -1.56
CA PHE A 58 7.85 10.40 -2.26
C PHE A 58 7.81 11.43 -3.38
N LEU A 59 6.71 12.19 -3.49
CA LEU A 59 6.55 13.25 -4.48
C LEU A 59 6.91 14.59 -3.85
N GLY A 60 8.06 15.14 -4.28
CA GLY A 60 8.58 16.39 -3.76
C GLY A 60 7.86 17.61 -4.32
N ASP A 61 8.21 18.00 -5.55
CA ASP A 61 7.70 19.17 -6.25
C ASP A 61 7.06 18.81 -7.61
N ARG A 62 6.55 19.81 -8.31
CA ARG A 62 5.94 19.63 -9.64
C ARG A 62 6.89 18.98 -10.65
N THR A 63 8.18 19.31 -10.62
CA THR A 63 9.16 18.78 -11.58
C THR A 63 9.45 17.32 -11.30
N ASP A 64 9.63 16.95 -10.03
CA ASP A 64 9.81 15.56 -9.59
C ASP A 64 8.64 14.68 -10.03
N VAL A 65 7.41 15.17 -9.87
CA VAL A 65 6.19 14.46 -10.31
C VAL A 65 6.21 14.23 -11.82
N ILE A 66 6.55 15.25 -12.62
CA ILE A 66 6.62 15.13 -14.09
C ILE A 66 7.71 14.15 -14.51
N LEU A 67 8.89 14.22 -13.89
CA LEU A 67 10.00 13.32 -14.17
C LEU A 67 9.65 11.86 -13.84
N ARG A 68 9.00 11.61 -12.70
CA ARG A 68 8.54 10.27 -12.32
C ARG A 68 7.47 9.74 -13.26
N MET A 69 6.48 10.56 -13.63
CA MET A 69 5.48 10.17 -14.63
C MET A 69 6.14 9.85 -15.98
N ALA A 70 7.09 10.67 -16.43
CA ALA A 70 7.85 10.43 -17.65
C ALA A 70 8.62 9.09 -17.57
N GLY A 71 9.32 8.84 -16.46
CA GLY A 71 10.05 7.59 -16.22
C GLY A 71 9.14 6.36 -16.21
N LEU A 72 8.02 6.40 -15.49
CA LEU A 72 7.04 5.32 -15.45
C LEU A 72 6.36 5.09 -16.80
N ALA A 73 6.19 6.14 -17.58
CA ALA A 73 5.71 6.07 -18.95
C ALA A 73 6.82 5.60 -19.92
N GLY A 74 8.08 5.42 -19.52
CA GLY A 74 9.18 5.05 -20.40
C GLY A 74 9.60 6.15 -21.37
N LEU A 75 9.43 7.41 -20.98
CA LEU A 75 9.91 8.59 -21.70
C LEU A 75 11.25 9.04 -21.11
N ARG A 76 12.15 9.52 -21.98
CA ARG A 76 13.39 10.17 -21.53
C ARG A 76 13.10 11.57 -21.00
N PRO A 77 13.68 11.97 -19.86
CA PRO A 77 13.50 13.30 -19.28
C PRO A 77 14.32 14.33 -20.08
N GLU A 78 13.75 14.78 -21.19
CA GLU A 78 14.38 15.71 -22.12
C GLU A 78 13.43 16.89 -22.36
N GLY A 79 13.98 18.10 -22.33
CA GLY A 79 13.26 19.35 -22.51
C GLY A 79 12.76 19.98 -21.21
N ALA A 80 11.97 21.05 -21.35
CA ALA A 80 11.33 21.70 -20.22
C ALA A 80 10.12 20.88 -19.72
N ASN A 81 9.60 21.21 -18.54
CA ASN A 81 8.42 20.55 -17.95
C ASN A 81 7.22 20.51 -18.91
N ILE A 82 7.00 21.59 -19.66
CA ILE A 82 5.91 21.68 -20.62
C ILE A 82 6.08 20.70 -21.79
N ASP A 83 7.31 20.50 -22.26
CA ASP A 83 7.63 19.57 -23.36
C ASP A 83 7.44 18.12 -22.91
N MET A 84 7.91 17.80 -21.69
CA MET A 84 7.72 16.49 -21.08
C MET A 84 6.23 16.18 -20.87
N LEU A 85 5.46 17.16 -20.38
CA LEU A 85 4.01 17.03 -20.27
C LEU A 85 3.35 16.81 -21.63
N GLY A 86 3.72 17.59 -22.66
CA GLY A 86 3.21 17.38 -24.02
C GLY A 86 3.47 15.98 -24.56
N ARG A 87 4.66 15.42 -24.29
CA ARG A 87 5.03 14.03 -24.65
C ARG A 87 4.28 12.98 -23.83
N LEU A 88 4.02 13.22 -22.55
CA LEU A 88 3.16 12.38 -21.73
C LEU A 88 1.73 12.39 -22.26
N GLN A 89 1.22 13.55 -22.65
CA GLN A 89 -0.14 13.74 -23.17
C GLN A 89 -0.37 13.04 -24.50
N SER A 90 0.65 12.96 -25.36
CA SER A 90 0.58 12.26 -26.65
C SER A 90 0.62 10.74 -26.51
N LYS A 91 1.03 10.19 -25.35
CA LYS A 91 0.85 8.77 -25.08
C LYS A 91 -0.63 8.47 -24.93
N LYS A 92 -1.08 7.52 -25.75
CA LYS A 92 -2.40 6.90 -25.58
C LYS A 92 -2.35 6.00 -24.36
N PHE A 93 -2.83 6.53 -23.26
CA PHE A 93 -3.27 5.69 -22.16
C PHE A 93 -4.67 5.17 -22.49
N PRO A 94 -5.00 3.93 -22.11
CA PRO A 94 -6.30 3.38 -22.42
C PRO A 94 -7.45 4.19 -21.80
N SER A 95 -8.58 4.24 -22.51
CA SER A 95 -9.72 5.12 -22.17
C SER A 95 -10.33 4.80 -20.80
N PRO A 96 -10.80 5.81 -20.04
CA PRO A 96 -11.50 5.65 -18.76
C PRO A 96 -12.83 4.88 -18.87
N GLU A 97 -13.26 4.50 -20.08
CA GLU A 97 -14.44 3.66 -20.34
C GLU A 97 -14.43 2.34 -19.55
N TYR A 98 -13.26 1.78 -19.26
CA TYR A 98 -13.13 0.59 -18.44
C TYR A 98 -13.33 0.85 -16.93
N GLY A 99 -13.41 2.12 -16.51
CA GLY A 99 -13.53 2.51 -15.11
C GLY A 99 -12.21 2.41 -14.33
N VAL A 100 -11.08 2.38 -15.03
CA VAL A 100 -9.73 2.42 -14.46
C VAL A 100 -9.13 3.79 -14.79
N PRO A 101 -8.65 4.55 -13.81
CA PRO A 101 -8.02 5.86 -14.04
C PRO A 101 -6.69 5.68 -14.78
N GLU A 102 -6.13 6.75 -15.32
CA GLU A 102 -4.83 6.72 -15.98
C GLU A 102 -3.68 6.88 -14.99
N VAL A 103 -3.93 7.63 -13.92
CA VAL A 103 -2.99 7.85 -12.81
C VAL A 103 -3.68 7.51 -11.50
N ILE A 104 -2.96 6.79 -10.64
CA ILE A 104 -3.34 6.54 -9.25
C ILE A 104 -2.23 7.11 -8.38
N VAL A 105 -2.59 7.98 -7.43
CA VAL A 105 -1.65 8.48 -6.44
C VAL A 105 -2.08 7.99 -5.06
N ASP A 106 -1.30 7.07 -4.51
CA ASP A 106 -1.44 6.61 -3.14
C ASP A 106 -0.92 7.66 -2.16
N ASP A 107 -1.44 7.64 -0.94
CA ASP A 107 -1.09 8.58 0.13
C ASP A 107 -1.08 10.06 -0.30
N ALA A 108 -2.04 10.43 -1.15
CA ALA A 108 -2.15 11.75 -1.77
C ALA A 108 -2.40 12.89 -0.76
N HIS A 109 -2.76 12.56 0.48
CA HIS A 109 -2.87 13.52 1.58
C HIS A 109 -1.52 14.13 1.99
N ASN A 110 -0.40 13.50 1.61
CA ASN A 110 0.96 13.98 1.86
C ASN A 110 1.49 14.92 0.77
N LEU A 111 0.78 15.05 -0.36
CA LEU A 111 1.18 15.92 -1.46
C LEU A 111 1.15 17.39 -1.03
N GLN A 112 2.05 18.19 -1.59
CA GLN A 112 2.01 19.65 -1.50
C GLN A 112 0.88 20.24 -2.37
N ASP A 113 0.40 21.44 -2.03
CA ASP A 113 -0.73 22.07 -2.74
C ASP A 113 -0.41 22.40 -4.21
N ASP A 114 0.84 22.75 -4.52
CA ASP A 114 1.31 23.02 -5.88
C ASP A 114 1.30 21.77 -6.78
N VAL A 115 1.56 20.60 -6.19
CA VAL A 115 1.46 19.28 -6.82
C VAL A 115 0.00 18.85 -6.98
N LEU A 116 -0.84 19.07 -5.96
CA LEU A 116 -2.29 18.86 -6.09
C LEU A 116 -2.87 19.72 -7.22
N GLN A 117 -2.41 20.97 -7.33
CA GLN A 117 -2.76 21.89 -8.39
C GLN A 117 -2.28 21.41 -9.77
N LEU A 118 -1.08 20.83 -9.89
CA LEU A 118 -0.60 20.20 -11.14
C LEU A 118 -1.56 19.10 -11.61
N PHE A 119 -1.96 18.22 -10.71
CA PHE A 119 -2.91 17.16 -11.05
C PHE A 119 -4.28 17.71 -11.41
N HIS A 120 -4.75 18.75 -10.72
CA HIS A 120 -5.98 19.44 -11.10
C HIS A 120 -5.90 20.00 -12.53
N GLU A 121 -4.81 20.68 -12.88
CA GLU A 121 -4.53 21.19 -14.23
C GLU A 121 -4.56 20.08 -15.30
N LEU A 122 -3.99 18.90 -14.99
CA LEU A 122 -4.05 17.73 -15.85
C LEU A 122 -5.50 17.22 -16.04
N THR A 123 -6.33 17.23 -14.99
CA THR A 123 -7.73 16.80 -15.10
C THR A 123 -8.61 17.75 -15.90
N VAL A 124 -8.35 19.06 -15.84
CA VAL A 124 -9.10 20.06 -16.64
C VAL A 124 -8.61 20.15 -18.08
N GLY A 125 -7.41 19.63 -18.36
CA GLY A 125 -6.81 19.58 -19.71
C GLY A 125 -5.95 20.80 -20.03
N ALA A 126 -5.36 21.45 -19.03
CA ALA A 126 -4.53 22.65 -19.22
C ALA A 126 -3.32 22.41 -20.16
N TYR A 127 -2.87 21.16 -20.26
CA TYR A 127 -1.71 20.75 -21.05
C TYR A 127 -2.07 19.92 -22.29
N GLY A 128 -3.35 19.90 -22.70
CA GLY A 128 -3.82 19.14 -23.85
C GLY A 128 -5.09 18.36 -23.54
N ARG A 129 -5.01 17.03 -23.49
CA ARG A 129 -6.18 16.19 -23.17
C ARG A 129 -6.38 16.10 -21.67
N ARG A 130 -7.63 15.83 -21.27
CA ARG A 130 -7.98 15.58 -19.86
C ARG A 130 -7.47 14.22 -19.43
N TRP A 131 -6.93 14.18 -18.22
CA TRP A 131 -6.51 12.94 -17.58
C TRP A 131 -7.51 12.49 -16.53
N SER A 132 -7.73 11.17 -16.45
CA SER A 132 -8.49 10.57 -15.36
C SER A 132 -7.54 10.20 -14.23
N ILE A 133 -7.75 10.80 -13.04
CA ILE A 133 -6.83 10.66 -11.91
C ILE A 133 -7.60 10.20 -10.67
N LEU A 134 -7.08 9.17 -10.00
CA LEU A 134 -7.57 8.71 -8.71
C LEU A 134 -6.57 9.07 -7.61
N PHE A 135 -7.02 9.88 -6.67
CA PHE A 135 -6.30 10.09 -5.43
C PHE A 135 -6.78 9.12 -4.35
N VAL A 136 -5.85 8.57 -3.59
CA VAL A 136 -6.12 7.67 -2.48
C VAL A 136 -5.50 8.26 -1.22
N GLY A 137 -6.28 8.45 -0.17
CA GLY A 137 -5.76 9.09 1.03
C GLY A 137 -6.75 9.15 2.18
N GLU A 138 -6.56 10.15 3.03
CA GLU A 138 -7.40 10.43 4.20
C GLU A 138 -8.36 11.59 3.95
N ASP A 139 -9.33 11.76 4.85
CA ASP A 139 -10.45 12.71 4.67
C ASP A 139 -10.01 14.17 4.49
N GLN A 140 -8.89 14.56 5.12
CA GLN A 140 -8.32 15.91 4.99
C GLN A 140 -7.91 16.29 3.55
N LEU A 141 -7.70 15.29 2.67
CA LEU A 141 -7.39 15.55 1.27
C LEU A 141 -8.55 16.25 0.56
N VAL A 142 -9.79 15.89 0.89
CA VAL A 142 -10.98 16.44 0.23
C VAL A 142 -11.12 17.94 0.52
N SER A 143 -10.98 18.32 1.80
CA SER A 143 -11.06 19.72 2.21
C SER A 143 -9.93 20.54 1.59
N ARG A 144 -8.70 20.00 1.54
CA ARG A 144 -7.57 20.64 0.86
C ARG A 144 -7.86 20.91 -0.62
N LEU A 145 -8.31 19.90 -1.36
CA LEU A 145 -8.69 20.04 -2.78
C LEU A 145 -9.77 21.11 -3.01
N GLN A 146 -10.78 21.16 -2.15
CA GLN A 146 -11.85 22.16 -2.21
C GLN A 146 -11.39 23.58 -1.85
N SER A 147 -10.28 23.70 -1.11
CA SER A 147 -9.68 24.99 -0.73
C SER A 147 -8.51 25.42 -1.63
N LEU A 148 -8.17 24.64 -2.66
CA LEU A 148 -7.06 24.95 -3.56
C LEU A 148 -7.23 26.32 -4.22
N LYS A 149 -6.10 27.00 -4.40
CA LYS A 149 -5.98 28.26 -5.12
C LYS A 149 -5.09 28.05 -6.36
N PRO A 150 -5.37 28.76 -7.47
CA PRO A 150 -6.37 29.82 -7.62
C PRO A 150 -7.81 29.32 -7.78
N LEU A 151 -8.01 28.04 -8.10
CA LEU A 151 -9.30 27.44 -8.39
C LEU A 151 -9.56 26.24 -7.48
N PRO A 152 -10.71 26.18 -6.80
CA PRO A 152 -11.06 25.02 -5.99
C PRO A 152 -11.37 23.82 -6.89
N CYS A 153 -10.91 22.64 -6.49
CA CYS A 153 -11.21 21.40 -7.17
C CYS A 153 -12.42 20.71 -6.52
N LEU A 154 -13.40 20.31 -7.33
CA LEU A 154 -14.57 19.53 -6.89
C LEU A 154 -14.44 18.08 -7.37
N PRO A 155 -13.71 17.22 -6.62
CA PRO A 155 -13.52 15.82 -7.03
C PRO A 155 -14.80 15.00 -6.82
N SER A 156 -14.92 13.91 -7.57
CA SER A 156 -15.88 12.85 -7.24
C SER A 156 -15.37 12.03 -6.05
N ILE A 157 -16.04 12.16 -4.90
CA ILE A 157 -15.58 11.57 -3.65
C ILE A 157 -16.21 10.19 -3.46
N VAL A 158 -15.36 9.16 -3.25
CA VAL A 158 -15.77 7.83 -2.82
C VAL A 158 -15.25 7.59 -1.41
N ARG A 159 -16.16 7.56 -0.45
CA ARG A 159 -15.84 7.25 0.96
C ARG A 159 -15.94 5.75 1.20
N LEU A 160 -14.92 5.19 1.83
CA LEU A 160 -14.95 3.82 2.34
C LEU A 160 -15.90 3.75 3.54
N PRO A 161 -16.92 2.88 3.49
CA PRO A 161 -17.74 2.63 4.66
C PRO A 161 -16.94 1.87 5.72
N LEU A 162 -17.35 2.03 6.97
CA LEU A 162 -16.91 1.17 8.06
C LEU A 162 -17.37 -0.27 7.81
N TRP A 163 -16.63 -1.25 8.30
CA TRP A 163 -17.06 -2.64 8.22
C TRP A 163 -18.28 -2.86 9.11
N ASP A 164 -19.31 -3.49 8.54
CA ASP A 164 -20.47 -3.95 9.28
C ASP A 164 -20.29 -5.42 9.73
N GLN A 165 -21.27 -5.95 10.47
CA GLN A 165 -21.23 -7.33 10.94
C GLN A 165 -21.19 -8.34 9.77
N GLN A 166 -21.84 -8.04 8.66
CA GLN A 166 -21.89 -8.94 7.50
C GLN A 166 -20.55 -8.98 6.77
N ASP A 167 -19.88 -7.83 6.64
CA ASP A 167 -18.52 -7.74 6.11
C ASP A 167 -17.56 -8.58 6.96
N LEU A 168 -17.71 -8.54 8.28
CA LEU A 168 -16.89 -9.34 9.17
C LEU A 168 -17.17 -10.84 9.05
N GLU A 169 -18.44 -11.24 9.10
CA GLU A 169 -18.83 -12.63 8.90
C GLU A 169 -18.31 -13.16 7.56
N GLN A 170 -18.31 -12.33 6.52
CA GLN A 170 -17.75 -12.68 5.22
C GLN A 170 -16.22 -12.83 5.27
N ALA A 171 -15.51 -11.90 5.91
CA ALA A 171 -14.05 -11.98 6.05
C ALA A 171 -13.59 -13.17 6.90
N VAL A 172 -14.39 -13.59 7.88
CA VAL A 172 -14.08 -14.71 8.80
C VAL A 172 -14.54 -16.06 8.26
N LYS A 173 -15.62 -16.11 7.46
CA LYS A 173 -16.02 -17.33 6.74
C LYS A 173 -14.88 -17.91 5.90
N ASP A 174 -14.02 -17.03 5.37
CA ASP A 174 -12.84 -17.41 4.59
C ASP A 174 -11.64 -17.88 5.47
N LEU A 175 -11.72 -17.76 6.81
CA LEU A 175 -10.67 -18.14 7.77
C LEU A 175 -10.92 -19.46 8.53
N GLN A 176 -12.09 -20.11 8.36
CA GLN A 176 -12.48 -21.44 8.90
C GLN A 176 -12.23 -21.72 10.41
N SER A 177 -13.26 -21.57 11.24
CA SER A 177 -14.01 -22.66 11.92
C SER A 177 -15.01 -22.03 12.90
N TYR A 178 -16.31 -22.22 12.67
CA TYR A 178 -17.36 -21.44 13.32
C TYR A 178 -18.02 -22.21 14.47
N ALA A 179 -17.90 -21.67 15.69
CA ALA A 179 -18.90 -21.89 16.75
C ALA A 179 -18.92 -20.76 17.80
N GLU A 180 -17.80 -20.10 18.10
CA GLU A 180 -17.71 -19.13 19.22
C GLU A 180 -17.56 -17.65 18.80
N VAL A 181 -17.60 -17.37 17.50
CA VAL A 181 -17.20 -16.06 16.93
C VAL A 181 -18.26 -14.95 17.10
N SER A 182 -19.55 -15.28 17.27
CA SER A 182 -20.63 -14.28 17.21
C SER A 182 -20.54 -13.20 18.32
N ASP A 183 -20.27 -13.61 19.56
CA ASP A 183 -20.27 -12.69 20.70
C ASP A 183 -18.92 -11.96 20.87
N LEU A 184 -17.84 -12.55 20.36
CA LEU A 184 -16.53 -11.90 20.25
C LEU A 184 -16.53 -10.87 19.10
N ALA A 185 -17.09 -11.23 17.96
CA ALA A 185 -17.19 -10.38 16.77
C ALA A 185 -17.95 -9.09 17.06
N SER A 186 -19.05 -9.14 17.80
CA SER A 186 -19.85 -7.96 18.15
C SER A 186 -19.06 -6.96 19.03
N ARG A 187 -18.23 -7.43 19.96
CA ARG A 187 -17.37 -6.58 20.80
C ARG A 187 -16.19 -6.01 20.02
N VAL A 188 -15.53 -6.84 19.21
CA VAL A 188 -14.37 -6.41 18.40
C VAL A 188 -14.82 -5.45 17.28
N LEU A 189 -16.01 -5.62 16.70
CA LEU A 189 -16.59 -4.67 15.74
C LEU A 189 -16.78 -3.29 16.36
N LYS A 190 -17.38 -3.20 17.55
CA LYS A 190 -17.54 -1.89 18.23
C LYS A 190 -16.23 -1.16 18.44
N GLN A 191 -15.13 -1.89 18.60
CA GLN A 191 -13.82 -1.30 18.90
C GLN A 191 -12.95 -1.07 17.64
N TYR A 192 -13.11 -1.89 16.59
CA TYR A 192 -12.20 -1.90 15.43
C TYR A 192 -12.91 -1.87 14.06
N ALA A 193 -14.21 -1.55 13.97
CA ALA A 193 -14.93 -1.45 12.68
C ALA A 193 -14.26 -0.50 11.66
N SER A 194 -13.56 0.52 12.15
CA SER A 194 -12.81 1.48 11.34
C SER A 194 -11.42 0.99 10.93
N GLN A 195 -10.94 -0.13 11.48
CA GLN A 195 -9.59 -0.66 11.26
C GLN A 195 -9.61 -2.18 11.01
N PRO A 196 -10.14 -2.61 9.85
CA PRO A 196 -10.21 -4.02 9.42
C PRO A 196 -8.92 -4.82 9.61
N LYS A 197 -7.76 -4.22 9.33
CA LYS A 197 -6.46 -4.88 9.53
C LYS A 197 -6.19 -5.22 11.00
N GLN A 198 -6.55 -4.33 11.92
CA GLN A 198 -6.41 -4.58 13.35
C GLN A 198 -7.47 -5.56 13.85
N LEU A 199 -8.69 -5.44 13.33
CA LEU A 199 -9.78 -6.35 13.62
C LEU A 199 -9.42 -7.80 13.27
N LEU A 200 -8.87 -8.04 12.08
CA LEU A 200 -8.46 -9.39 11.66
C LEU A 200 -7.26 -9.93 12.45
N ARG A 201 -6.33 -9.05 12.86
CA ARG A 201 -5.25 -9.44 13.79
C ARG A 201 -5.81 -9.85 15.15
N ALA A 202 -6.74 -9.07 15.70
CA ALA A 202 -7.36 -9.35 16.99
C ALA A 202 -8.10 -10.70 16.99
N ILE A 203 -8.84 -11.02 15.93
CA ILE A 203 -9.53 -12.31 15.79
C ILE A 203 -8.52 -13.47 15.78
N ASN A 204 -7.46 -13.37 14.97
CA ASN A 204 -6.44 -14.42 14.87
C ASN A 204 -5.63 -14.61 16.18
N GLU A 205 -5.37 -13.53 16.91
CA GLU A 205 -4.69 -13.58 18.21
C GLU A 205 -5.58 -14.16 19.33
N THR A 206 -6.88 -13.89 19.29
CA THR A 206 -7.83 -14.40 20.28
C THR A 206 -8.04 -15.90 20.09
N GLU A 207 -8.17 -16.35 18.84
CA GLU A 207 -8.28 -17.77 18.49
C GLU A 207 -7.02 -18.57 18.91
N ARG A 208 -5.81 -18.01 18.74
CA ARG A 208 -4.57 -18.62 19.27
C ARG A 208 -4.58 -18.77 20.80
N LYS A 209 -5.13 -17.79 21.52
CA LYS A 209 -5.23 -17.84 22.99
C LYS A 209 -6.29 -18.85 23.46
N ASP A 210 -7.38 -19.01 22.71
CA ASP A 210 -8.43 -19.97 23.05
C ASP A 210 -8.06 -21.40 22.63
N LEU A 211 -7.31 -21.59 21.53
CA LEU A 211 -6.71 -22.88 21.17
C LEU A 211 -5.65 -23.34 22.18
N THR A 212 -4.88 -22.41 22.76
CA THR A 212 -3.92 -22.73 23.84
C THR A 212 -4.62 -23.04 25.16
N LYS A 213 -5.75 -22.40 25.48
CA LYS A 213 -6.58 -22.75 26.66
C LYS A 213 -7.35 -24.06 26.47
N SER A 214 -7.90 -24.30 25.27
CA SER A 214 -8.63 -25.52 24.90
C SER A 214 -7.72 -26.76 24.95
N ARG A 215 -6.46 -26.64 24.50
CA ARG A 215 -5.46 -27.71 24.68
C ARG A 215 -5.05 -27.96 26.13
N VAL A 216 -5.33 -27.04 27.06
CA VAL A 216 -5.07 -27.22 28.50
C VAL A 216 -6.24 -27.91 29.23
N GLY A 217 -7.35 -28.20 28.53
CA GLY A 217 -8.55 -28.81 29.12
C GLY A 217 -8.59 -30.34 29.24
N ARG A 218 -7.60 -31.10 28.72
CA ARG A 218 -7.54 -32.56 28.89
C ARG A 218 -6.13 -33.03 29.19
N THR A 219 -5.75 -32.97 30.47
CA THR A 219 -4.93 -33.98 31.14
C THR A 219 -4.83 -33.61 32.62
N TYR A 220 -5.79 -34.10 33.42
CA TYR A 220 -5.54 -34.26 34.84
C TYR A 220 -4.59 -35.46 35.00
N ARG A 221 -3.28 -35.20 34.97
CA ARG A 221 -2.31 -36.14 35.55
C ARG A 221 -1.23 -35.37 36.27
N ARG A 222 -1.51 -35.16 37.56
CA ARG A 222 -0.59 -35.02 38.69
C ARG A 222 0.89 -35.15 38.28
N ARG A 223 1.60 -34.02 38.21
CA ARG A 223 3.07 -34.04 38.33
C ARG A 223 3.55 -32.81 39.11
N LYS A 224 4.35 -33.14 40.12
CA LYS A 224 5.07 -32.28 41.06
C LYS A 224 5.53 -30.97 40.43
N GLY A 225 5.34 -29.89 41.18
CA GLY A 225 5.93 -28.59 40.87
C GLY A 225 7.45 -28.71 40.78
N SER A 226 8.00 -28.22 39.67
CA SER A 226 9.39 -27.81 39.56
C SER A 226 9.38 -26.30 39.36
N ARG A 227 9.74 -25.57 40.42
CA ARG A 227 10.21 -24.20 40.29
C ARG A 227 11.46 -24.24 39.42
N PHE A 228 11.36 -23.83 38.16
CA PHE A 228 12.54 -23.60 37.35
C PHE A 228 13.13 -22.25 37.76
N SER A 229 14.29 -22.37 38.41
CA SER A 229 15.16 -21.30 38.87
C SER A 229 15.55 -20.37 37.71
N THR A 230 15.55 -19.08 38.00
CA THR A 230 15.94 -17.95 37.14
C THR A 230 17.33 -18.07 36.49
N ALA A 231 18.15 -19.05 36.92
CA ALA A 231 19.44 -19.35 36.32
C ALA A 231 19.36 -19.86 34.86
N TRP A 232 18.26 -20.53 34.46
CA TRP A 232 18.13 -21.07 33.09
C TRP A 232 17.87 -19.99 32.02
N LEU A 233 17.26 -18.87 32.40
CA LEU A 233 17.00 -17.73 31.51
C LEU A 233 18.29 -16.95 31.18
N VAL A 234 19.25 -16.92 32.10
CA VAL A 234 20.54 -16.23 31.88
C VAL A 234 21.47 -17.04 30.97
N ALA A 235 21.49 -18.37 31.12
CA ALA A 235 22.30 -19.25 30.27
C ALA A 235 21.83 -19.25 28.81
N ALA A 236 20.52 -19.22 28.55
CA ALA A 236 19.98 -19.12 27.19
C ALA A 236 20.29 -17.77 26.52
N GLY A 237 20.33 -16.68 27.30
CA GLY A 237 20.70 -15.35 26.81
C GLY A 237 22.16 -15.25 26.36
N MET A 238 23.10 -15.86 27.10
CA MET A 238 24.52 -15.82 26.72
C MET A 238 24.85 -16.61 25.44
N VAL A 239 24.14 -17.72 25.19
CA VAL A 239 24.29 -18.49 23.95
C VAL A 239 23.77 -17.70 22.74
N PHE A 240 22.69 -16.94 22.90
CA PHE A 240 22.16 -16.13 21.80
C PHE A 240 23.10 -14.98 21.41
N VAL A 241 23.72 -14.30 22.39
CA VAL A 241 24.68 -13.20 22.14
C VAL A 241 25.97 -13.72 21.47
N THR A 242 26.46 -14.89 21.86
CA THR A 242 27.65 -15.48 21.22
C THR A 242 27.38 -15.94 19.79
N VAL A 243 26.20 -16.53 19.52
CA VAL A 243 25.80 -16.89 18.15
C VAL A 243 25.58 -15.66 17.28
N LEU A 244 25.00 -14.58 17.82
CA LEU A 244 24.86 -13.30 17.09
C LEU A 244 26.23 -12.68 16.78
N GLY A 245 27.17 -12.73 17.73
CA GLY A 245 28.53 -12.21 17.54
C GLY A 245 29.29 -12.96 16.44
N VAL A 246 29.21 -14.29 16.41
CA VAL A 246 29.83 -15.11 15.36
C VAL A 246 29.19 -14.84 13.99
N PHE A 247 27.86 -14.64 13.94
CA PHE A 247 27.15 -14.34 12.70
C PHE A 247 27.53 -12.97 12.12
N VAL A 248 27.63 -11.94 12.96
CA VAL A 248 28.05 -10.60 12.53
C VAL A 248 29.53 -10.58 12.11
N PHE A 249 30.40 -11.30 12.82
CA PHE A 249 31.81 -11.40 12.45
C PHE A 249 32.04 -12.17 11.15
N ALA A 250 31.22 -13.20 10.88
CA ALA A 250 31.23 -13.93 9.61
C ALA A 250 30.72 -13.09 8.43
N GLN A 251 29.75 -12.18 8.65
CA GLN A 251 29.32 -11.24 7.61
C GLN A 251 30.34 -10.13 7.36
N MET A 252 30.98 -9.58 8.39
CA MET A 252 32.04 -8.58 8.20
C MET A 252 33.32 -9.16 7.59
N GLY A 253 33.62 -10.44 7.80
CA GLY A 253 34.74 -11.12 7.13
C GLY A 253 34.50 -11.47 5.66
N ALA A 254 33.25 -11.45 5.20
CA ALA A 254 32.89 -11.82 3.82
C ALA A 254 32.91 -10.63 2.84
N ASP A 255 32.93 -9.39 3.33
CA ASP A 255 32.88 -8.18 2.51
C ASP A 255 34.25 -7.53 2.22
N HIS A 256 35.36 -8.24 2.48
CA HIS A 256 36.72 -7.72 2.21
C HIS A 256 37.56 -8.52 1.19
N ASP A 257 36.98 -9.48 0.45
CA ASP A 257 37.74 -10.28 -0.53
C ASP A 257 37.28 -10.18 -1.99
N VAL A 258 36.55 -9.12 -2.37
CA VAL A 258 36.21 -8.86 -3.78
C VAL A 258 36.72 -7.49 -4.24
N ALA A 259 38.04 -7.31 -4.19
CA ALA A 259 38.72 -6.23 -4.90
C ALA A 259 40.20 -6.57 -5.20
N ASN A 260 40.48 -7.59 -6.02
CA ASN A 260 41.72 -7.60 -6.83
C ASN A 260 41.72 -8.68 -7.93
N THR A 261 40.95 -8.47 -9.00
CA THR A 261 41.26 -9.14 -10.27
C THR A 261 42.25 -8.23 -11.02
N LYS A 262 43.54 -8.58 -10.97
CA LYS A 262 44.59 -7.97 -11.79
C LYS A 262 44.22 -8.13 -13.26
N THR A 263 43.80 -7.06 -13.91
CA THR A 263 43.81 -6.94 -15.37
C THR A 263 45.26 -6.91 -15.82
N ILE A 264 45.75 -8.03 -16.34
CA ILE A 264 47.03 -8.11 -17.04
C ILE A 264 46.81 -7.41 -18.39
N VAL A 265 47.43 -6.24 -18.56
CA VAL A 265 47.56 -5.55 -19.84
C VAL A 265 48.66 -6.27 -20.64
N PRO A 266 48.37 -6.89 -21.79
CA PRO A 266 49.44 -7.33 -22.68
C PRO A 266 49.99 -6.10 -23.42
N LEU A 267 51.24 -5.76 -23.12
CA LEU A 267 52.07 -4.86 -23.91
C LEU A 267 52.22 -5.44 -25.33
N ALA A 268 51.84 -4.67 -26.34
CA ALA A 268 52.15 -4.97 -27.73
C ALA A 268 53.67 -4.96 -27.95
N PRO A 269 54.24 -5.92 -28.71
CA PRO A 269 55.65 -5.87 -29.06
C PRO A 269 55.90 -4.79 -30.12
N ASN A 270 56.86 -3.94 -29.80
CA ASN A 270 57.46 -2.95 -30.67
C ASN A 270 58.34 -3.67 -31.70
N ASN A 271 57.99 -3.58 -32.99
CA ASN A 271 58.84 -4.07 -34.07
C ASN A 271 59.37 -2.88 -34.88
N ASN A 272 60.70 -2.80 -34.93
CA ASN A 272 61.44 -2.27 -36.08
C ASN A 272 61.21 -3.17 -37.31
#